data_AF-A0A2V8DFF4-F1
#
_entry.id   AF-A0A2V8DFF4-F1
#
_cell.length_a   1.000
_cell.length_b   1.000
_cell.length_c   1.000
_cell.angle_alpha   90.00
_cell.angle_beta   90.00
_cell.angle_gamma   90.00
#
_symmetry.space_group_name_H-M   'P 1'
#
loop_
_entity.id
_entity.type
_entity.pdbx_description
1 polymer ?
#
loop_
_entity_poly.entity_id
_entity_poly.type
_entity_poly.pdbx_seq_one_letter_code
_entity_poly.pdbx_strand_id
1 'polypeptide(L)'
;MKTKRNPHVTAAAMIAIAACLAGASAGLRAQRGAATTIAIGGADLAGVVTSPNGPEAGVLVIAETSDLPTKFGKMVVTNDTGGYLIPDLPKASYSVWVRGYGLVDSPKVKTAPGTHLNLTAVPAPNAAMAAEYYPGVYWYSMLKIPDKSEFPGTGPNGNGIQEVMKTQPYWIDTVKNSCQSCHALGSKGVRRIPTALGPSQNSVEAWRRRLQAGQAKNNMAVTLGRLGPQKAVSLFADWTDRIAAGELPFAKPDRPQGVERNVGISMWEWSTPKAYLHDAISSDKRDPRVNANGLIYGSPEESTDMVPVLDPNTATATQVKHPYRDPKTPSSTDLPRGTSPYWGDEPIWDGHTSVHNPILDEKGRVWFTARIRPPENPDFCKQGSDHPSAKVAPLGVSGRQLSMYDPKTGKWSLINTCFSTQHLYFAKDADNTLWTSAGGPDSGVVGWLNTRMYDRTGDEVKSQGWTPLILDTNGNGKRDEYVEA
;
A
#
# COMPACT_ATOMS: atom_id res chain seq x y z
N MET A 1 44.84 -42.95 69.86
CA MET A 1 43.71 -42.02 70.10
C MET A 1 42.58 -42.38 69.14
N LYS A 2 41.50 -43.02 69.59
CA LYS A 2 40.33 -43.38 68.77
C LYS A 2 39.14 -42.51 69.22
N THR A 3 38.65 -41.63 68.35
CA THR A 3 37.47 -40.78 68.61
C THR A 3 36.18 -41.52 68.26
N LYS A 4 35.28 -41.65 69.24
CA LYS A 4 33.89 -42.13 69.08
C LYS A 4 33.02 -41.01 68.50
N ARG A 5 32.30 -41.29 67.40
CA ARG A 5 31.22 -40.42 66.88
C ARG A 5 29.88 -40.83 67.47
N ASN A 6 29.12 -39.86 67.95
CA ASN A 6 27.84 -40.01 68.64
C ASN A 6 26.68 -40.00 67.63
N PRO A 7 25.79 -41.01 67.58
CA PRO A 7 24.81 -41.19 66.50
C PRO A 7 23.53 -40.33 66.61
N HIS A 8 23.42 -39.46 67.61
CA HIS A 8 22.18 -38.70 67.86
C HIS A 8 22.06 -37.38 67.09
N VAL A 9 23.11 -36.93 66.39
CA VAL A 9 23.08 -35.66 65.63
C VAL A 9 22.58 -35.85 64.19
N THR A 10 22.64 -37.08 63.65
CA THR A 10 22.25 -37.37 62.26
C THR A 10 20.75 -37.62 62.07
N ALA A 11 20.01 -38.03 63.11
CA ALA A 11 18.58 -38.30 63.01
C ALA A 11 17.72 -37.01 63.00
N ALA A 12 18.10 -36.00 63.79
CA ALA A 12 17.37 -34.73 63.84
C ALA A 12 17.52 -33.89 62.56
N ALA A 13 18.70 -33.98 61.90
CA ALA A 13 18.96 -33.26 60.66
C ALA A 13 18.15 -33.83 59.46
N MET A 14 17.87 -35.14 59.43
CA MET A 14 17.12 -35.74 58.32
C MET A 14 15.61 -35.46 58.38
N ILE A 15 15.02 -35.30 59.57
CA ILE A 15 13.59 -34.99 59.71
C ILE A 15 13.31 -33.53 59.36
N ALA A 16 14.21 -32.60 59.71
CA ALA A 16 14.07 -31.19 59.37
C ALA A 16 14.17 -30.92 57.85
N ILE A 17 15.02 -31.66 57.13
CA ILE A 17 15.18 -31.52 55.67
C ILE A 17 13.97 -32.11 54.92
N ALA A 18 13.38 -33.21 55.41
CA ALA A 18 12.19 -33.80 54.80
C ALA A 18 10.94 -32.91 54.96
N ALA A 19 10.78 -32.22 56.09
CA ALA A 19 9.68 -31.28 56.31
C ALA A 19 9.81 -30.00 55.46
N CYS A 20 11.03 -29.49 55.24
CA CYS A 20 11.27 -28.34 54.35
C CYS A 20 11.03 -28.68 52.86
N LEU A 21 11.31 -29.91 52.42
CA LEU A 21 11.08 -30.33 51.02
C LEU A 21 9.60 -30.66 50.72
N ALA A 22 8.83 -31.12 51.72
CA ALA A 22 7.39 -31.31 51.57
C ALA A 22 6.62 -29.97 51.53
N GLY A 23 7.03 -28.97 52.32
CA GLY A 23 6.44 -27.62 52.30
C GLY A 23 6.77 -26.81 51.03
N ALA A 24 7.97 -26.97 50.47
CA ALA A 24 8.37 -26.30 49.23
C ALA A 24 7.56 -26.77 48.01
N SER A 25 7.11 -28.02 48.01
CA SER A 25 6.31 -28.61 46.93
C SER A 25 4.87 -28.09 46.88
N ALA A 26 4.33 -27.63 48.01
CA ALA A 26 2.98 -27.06 48.10
C ALA A 26 2.94 -25.58 47.70
N GLY A 27 4.01 -24.82 47.96
CA GLY A 27 4.12 -23.40 47.57
C GLY A 27 4.37 -23.17 46.07
N LEU A 28 5.03 -24.10 45.39
CA LEU A 28 5.33 -23.98 43.95
C LEU A 28 4.17 -24.40 43.01
N ARG A 29 3.10 -25.03 43.54
CA ARG A 29 1.87 -25.31 42.77
C ARG A 29 0.85 -24.18 42.80
N ALA A 30 0.98 -23.20 43.72
CA ALA A 30 0.05 -22.08 43.88
C ALA A 30 0.40 -20.84 43.02
N GLN A 31 1.51 -20.87 42.28
CA GLN A 31 1.95 -19.79 41.39
C GLN A 31 2.12 -20.23 39.92
N ARG A 32 1.40 -21.27 39.49
CA ARG A 32 0.88 -21.25 38.12
C ARG A 32 -0.30 -20.29 38.16
N GLY A 33 -0.02 -18.99 37.99
CA GLY A 33 -1.07 -17.98 37.92
C GLY A 33 -2.17 -18.51 37.02
N ALA A 34 -3.38 -18.65 37.56
CA ALA A 34 -4.56 -18.81 36.73
C ALA A 34 -4.43 -17.73 35.66
N ALA A 35 -4.42 -18.14 34.37
CA ALA A 35 -4.37 -17.18 33.29
C ALA A 35 -5.49 -16.17 33.57
N THR A 36 -5.11 -14.95 33.95
CA THR A 36 -6.06 -13.88 34.25
C THR A 36 -6.94 -13.77 33.04
N THR A 37 -8.20 -14.18 33.20
CA THR A 37 -9.13 -14.28 32.09
C THR A 37 -9.27 -12.87 31.55
N ILE A 38 -8.86 -12.64 30.30
CA ILE A 38 -8.85 -11.32 29.69
C ILE A 38 -10.29 -10.80 29.75
N ALA A 39 -10.54 -9.67 30.42
CA ALA A 39 -11.89 -9.13 30.47
C ALA A 39 -12.35 -8.77 29.05
N ILE A 40 -13.56 -9.20 28.67
CA ILE A 40 -14.17 -8.93 27.37
C ILE A 40 -15.55 -8.28 27.52
N GLY A 41 -15.85 -7.32 26.66
CA GLY A 41 -17.19 -6.84 26.41
C GLY A 41 -17.93 -7.69 25.37
N GLY A 42 -19.22 -7.39 25.17
CA GLY A 42 -20.07 -8.13 24.22
C GLY A 42 -19.69 -7.98 22.74
N ALA A 43 -18.81 -7.03 22.42
CA ALA A 43 -18.29 -6.79 21.06
C ALA A 43 -16.87 -7.35 20.88
N ASP A 44 -16.30 -8.03 21.87
CA ASP A 44 -14.89 -8.42 21.85
C ASP A 44 -14.72 -9.92 21.65
N LEU A 45 -13.56 -10.33 21.14
CA LEU A 45 -13.10 -11.71 21.20
C LEU A 45 -11.76 -11.75 21.93
N ALA A 46 -11.58 -12.68 22.85
CA ALA A 46 -10.28 -12.88 23.49
C ALA A 46 -9.98 -14.36 23.70
N GLY A 47 -8.71 -14.66 23.91
CA GLY A 47 -8.29 -16.00 24.25
C GLY A 47 -6.79 -16.14 24.24
N VAL A 48 -6.33 -17.38 24.22
CA VAL A 48 -4.92 -17.73 24.15
C VAL A 48 -4.67 -18.58 22.91
N VAL A 49 -3.58 -18.27 22.21
CA VAL A 49 -3.05 -19.09 21.13
C VAL A 49 -1.92 -19.97 21.66
N THR A 50 -2.03 -21.27 21.40
CA THR A 50 -1.00 -22.26 21.74
C THR A 50 -0.64 -23.12 20.54
N SER A 51 0.54 -23.72 20.57
CA SER A 51 0.99 -24.78 19.66
C SER A 51 1.57 -25.95 20.45
N PRO A 52 2.06 -27.03 19.80
CA PRO A 52 2.79 -28.09 20.49
C PRO A 52 3.99 -27.60 21.33
N ASN A 53 4.51 -26.41 21.04
CA ASN A 53 5.65 -25.81 21.75
C ASN A 53 5.24 -24.87 22.90
N GLY A 54 3.94 -24.75 23.20
CA GLY A 54 3.40 -23.86 24.23
C GLY A 54 2.72 -22.61 23.66
N PRO A 55 2.59 -21.52 24.43
CA PRO A 55 1.97 -20.28 23.96
C PRO A 55 2.72 -19.66 22.78
N GLU A 56 1.98 -19.17 21.79
CA GLU A 56 2.55 -18.54 20.59
C GLU A 56 2.50 -17.02 20.71
N ALA A 57 3.66 -16.40 20.97
CA ALA A 57 3.79 -14.95 21.00
C ALA A 57 4.04 -14.37 19.60
N GLY A 58 3.53 -13.16 19.34
CA GLY A 58 3.79 -12.43 18.11
C GLY A 58 3.13 -13.01 16.85
N VAL A 59 2.07 -13.80 17.01
CA VAL A 59 1.25 -14.31 15.90
C VAL A 59 -0.04 -13.50 15.74
N LEU A 60 -0.52 -13.39 14.51
CA LEU A 60 -1.76 -12.71 14.15
C LEU A 60 -2.95 -13.61 14.45
N VAL A 61 -3.95 -13.07 15.15
CA VAL A 61 -5.29 -13.64 15.22
C VAL A 61 -6.20 -12.81 14.33
N ILE A 62 -6.83 -13.49 13.37
CA ILE A 62 -7.56 -12.88 12.27
C ILE A 62 -9.03 -13.28 12.39
N ALA A 63 -9.93 -12.30 12.46
CA ALA A 63 -11.36 -12.50 12.37
C ALA A 63 -11.89 -11.90 11.07
N GLU A 64 -12.47 -12.71 10.18
CA GLU A 64 -13.08 -12.24 8.93
C GLU A 64 -14.58 -12.58 8.86
N THR A 65 -15.36 -11.70 8.25
CA THR A 65 -16.79 -11.89 7.99
C THR A 65 -17.19 -11.34 6.62
N SER A 66 -18.23 -11.94 6.05
CA SER A 66 -18.94 -11.45 4.87
C SER A 66 -20.41 -11.13 5.19
N ASP A 67 -20.77 -11.08 6.47
CA ASP A 67 -22.15 -10.81 6.91
C ASP A 67 -22.44 -9.30 7.05
N LEU A 68 -21.42 -8.45 6.89
CA LEU A 68 -21.53 -6.99 6.88
C LEU A 68 -21.72 -6.47 5.44
N PRO A 69 -22.13 -5.20 5.25
CA PRO A 69 -22.40 -4.66 3.91
C PRO A 69 -21.20 -4.76 2.95
N THR A 70 -19.98 -4.77 3.47
CA THR A 70 -18.79 -5.21 2.75
C THR A 70 -18.01 -6.24 3.56
N LYS A 71 -17.18 -7.03 2.86
CA LYS A 71 -16.30 -8.00 3.53
C LYS A 71 -15.34 -7.27 4.46
N PHE A 72 -15.27 -7.76 5.68
CA PHE A 72 -14.54 -7.13 6.77
C PHE A 72 -13.59 -8.12 7.43
N GLY A 73 -12.42 -7.64 7.81
CA GLY A 73 -11.44 -8.36 8.62
C GLY A 73 -10.91 -7.49 9.75
N LYS A 74 -10.68 -8.09 10.92
CA LYS A 74 -9.94 -7.46 12.01
C LYS A 74 -8.85 -8.40 12.51
N MET A 75 -7.66 -7.87 12.72
CA MET A 75 -6.47 -8.62 13.09
C MET A 75 -5.78 -7.98 14.28
N VAL A 76 -5.30 -8.80 15.20
CA VAL A 76 -4.47 -8.37 16.34
C VAL A 76 -3.29 -9.31 16.52
N VAL A 77 -2.30 -8.87 17.28
CA VAL A 77 -1.11 -9.68 17.58
C VAL A 77 -1.19 -10.21 19.02
N THR A 78 -0.79 -11.46 19.21
CA THR A 78 -0.68 -12.10 20.53
C THR A 78 0.48 -11.55 21.35
N ASN A 79 0.28 -11.46 22.68
CA ASN A 79 1.30 -11.04 23.64
C ASN A 79 2.31 -12.18 23.99
N ASP A 80 3.20 -11.96 24.97
CA ASP A 80 4.23 -12.94 25.39
C ASP A 80 3.67 -14.28 25.87
N THR A 81 2.44 -14.29 26.37
CA THR A 81 1.78 -15.51 26.87
C THR A 81 0.79 -16.08 25.86
N GLY A 82 0.87 -15.67 24.59
CA GLY A 82 -0.06 -16.06 23.53
C GLY A 82 -1.47 -15.49 23.65
N GLY A 83 -1.71 -14.59 24.61
CA GLY A 83 -3.01 -13.96 24.83
C GLY A 83 -3.32 -12.92 23.76
N TYR A 84 -4.57 -12.81 23.36
CA TYR A 84 -5.04 -11.80 22.41
C TYR A 84 -6.41 -11.23 22.80
N LEU A 85 -6.70 -10.02 22.32
CA LEU A 85 -8.00 -9.34 22.39
C LEU A 85 -8.26 -8.68 21.03
N ILE A 86 -9.32 -9.07 20.34
CA ILE A 86 -9.88 -8.35 19.19
C ILE A 86 -11.05 -7.52 19.73
N PRO A 87 -10.89 -6.20 19.88
CA PRO A 87 -11.95 -5.35 20.41
C PRO A 87 -12.97 -4.98 19.33
N ASP A 88 -14.12 -4.44 19.73
CA ASP A 88 -15.04 -3.66 18.87
C ASP A 88 -15.37 -4.34 17.53
N LEU A 89 -15.76 -5.60 17.56
CA LEU A 89 -16.26 -6.31 16.38
C LEU A 89 -17.73 -5.97 16.17
N PRO A 90 -18.13 -5.50 14.96
CA PRO A 90 -19.53 -5.40 14.60
C PRO A 90 -20.26 -6.73 14.76
N LYS A 91 -21.55 -6.68 15.10
CA LYS A 91 -22.37 -7.87 15.29
C LYS A 91 -22.50 -8.66 13.98
N ALA A 92 -21.82 -9.80 13.89
CA ALA A 92 -21.80 -10.71 12.75
C ALA A 92 -21.26 -12.09 13.17
N SER A 93 -21.33 -13.08 12.28
CA SER A 93 -20.58 -14.33 12.43
C SER A 93 -19.18 -14.17 11.82
N TYR A 94 -18.15 -14.60 12.54
CA TYR A 94 -16.76 -14.50 12.11
C TYR A 94 -16.13 -15.86 11.93
N SER A 95 -15.31 -15.99 10.88
CA SER A 95 -14.29 -17.03 10.80
C SER A 95 -13.03 -16.50 11.48
N VAL A 96 -12.51 -17.22 12.48
CA VAL A 96 -11.33 -16.82 13.26
C VAL A 96 -10.21 -17.85 13.14
N TRP A 97 -8.98 -17.42 12.88
CA TRP A 97 -7.81 -18.29 12.76
C TRP A 97 -6.51 -17.56 13.10
N VAL A 98 -5.42 -18.31 13.13
CA VAL A 98 -4.08 -17.84 13.46
C VAL A 98 -3.18 -17.89 12.22
N ARG A 99 -2.36 -16.86 12.06
CA ARG A 99 -1.26 -16.80 11.08
C ARG A 99 -0.01 -16.22 11.74
N GLY A 100 1.17 -16.70 11.37
CA GLY A 100 2.42 -16.10 11.83
C GLY A 100 3.63 -16.66 11.11
N TYR A 101 4.77 -15.98 11.21
CA TYR A 101 6.01 -16.47 10.61
C TYR A 101 6.48 -17.76 11.31
N GLY A 102 6.89 -18.74 10.50
CA GLY A 102 7.19 -20.11 10.95
C GLY A 102 5.97 -21.03 11.08
N LEU A 103 4.77 -20.53 10.78
CA LEU A 103 3.51 -21.27 10.84
C LEU A 103 2.87 -21.38 9.46
N VAL A 104 1.84 -22.24 9.36
CA VAL A 104 0.81 -22.16 8.31
C VAL A 104 -0.51 -21.70 8.95
N ASP A 105 -1.49 -21.33 8.13
CA ASP A 105 -2.81 -20.95 8.65
C ASP A 105 -3.42 -22.09 9.48
N SER A 106 -3.92 -21.76 10.66
CA SER A 106 -4.69 -22.71 11.47
C SER A 106 -6.06 -23.00 10.82
N PRO A 107 -6.74 -24.08 11.22
CA PRO A 107 -8.16 -24.24 10.92
C PRO A 107 -8.97 -23.01 11.34
N LYS A 108 -9.97 -22.65 10.53
CA LYS A 108 -10.88 -21.54 10.82
C LYS A 108 -12.00 -22.00 11.75
N VAL A 109 -12.22 -21.25 12.82
CA VAL A 109 -13.31 -21.49 13.79
C VAL A 109 -14.39 -20.44 13.61
N LYS A 110 -15.65 -20.88 13.51
CA LYS A 110 -16.79 -19.96 13.48
C LYS A 110 -17.18 -19.52 14.88
N THR A 111 -17.37 -18.21 15.08
CA THR A 111 -17.78 -17.65 16.37
C THR A 111 -18.50 -16.31 16.20
N ALA A 112 -19.04 -15.76 17.29
CA ALA A 112 -19.63 -14.43 17.36
C ALA A 112 -18.92 -13.61 18.45
N PRO A 113 -18.95 -12.26 18.38
CA PRO A 113 -18.40 -11.40 19.43
C PRO A 113 -18.98 -11.70 20.82
N GLY A 114 -18.24 -11.33 21.88
CA GLY A 114 -18.56 -11.62 23.27
C GLY A 114 -18.09 -13.01 23.74
N THR A 115 -17.16 -13.63 23.01
CA THR A 115 -16.74 -15.02 23.24
C THR A 115 -15.26 -15.13 23.59
N HIS A 116 -14.97 -15.98 24.59
CA HIS A 116 -13.62 -16.49 24.82
C HIS A 116 -13.31 -17.66 23.88
N LEU A 117 -12.29 -17.51 23.04
CA LEU A 117 -11.90 -18.49 22.04
C LEU A 117 -10.41 -18.80 22.13
N ASN A 118 -10.05 -19.99 22.59
CA ASN A 118 -8.68 -20.46 22.48
C ASN A 118 -8.44 -21.04 21.09
N LEU A 119 -7.26 -20.81 20.53
CA LEU A 119 -6.89 -21.23 19.19
C LEU A 119 -5.59 -22.03 19.21
N THR A 120 -5.48 -22.97 18.27
CA THR A 120 -4.28 -23.78 18.09
C THR A 120 -3.56 -23.37 16.82
N ALA A 121 -2.35 -22.85 16.96
CA ALA A 121 -1.47 -22.56 15.83
C ALA A 121 -0.87 -23.85 15.24
N VAL A 122 -0.56 -23.82 13.94
CA VAL A 122 -0.01 -24.97 13.21
C VAL A 122 1.40 -24.64 12.74
N PRO A 123 2.44 -25.31 13.29
CA PRO A 123 3.81 -25.16 12.80
C PRO A 123 3.90 -25.48 11.31
N ALA A 124 4.68 -24.68 10.57
CA ALA A 124 4.91 -24.99 9.16
C ALA A 124 5.68 -26.32 9.04
N PRO A 125 5.28 -27.22 8.12
CA PRO A 125 5.89 -28.54 8.01
C PRO A 125 7.34 -28.49 7.52
N ASN A 126 7.74 -27.41 6.84
CA ASN A 126 9.10 -27.16 6.39
C ASN A 126 9.31 -25.65 6.08
N ALA A 127 10.56 -25.27 5.80
CA ALA A 127 10.94 -23.89 5.51
C ALA A 127 10.25 -23.31 4.26
N ALA A 128 10.01 -24.13 3.23
CA ALA A 128 9.34 -23.66 2.01
C ALA A 128 7.88 -23.28 2.29
N MET A 129 7.16 -24.09 3.08
CA MET A 129 5.79 -23.77 3.50
C MET A 129 5.72 -22.56 4.43
N ALA A 130 6.71 -22.36 5.30
CA ALA A 130 6.80 -21.14 6.11
C ALA A 130 7.03 -19.89 5.24
N ALA A 131 7.89 -19.98 4.23
CA ALA A 131 8.27 -18.87 3.37
C ALA A 131 7.10 -18.36 2.50
N GLU A 132 6.10 -19.21 2.20
CA GLU A 132 4.89 -18.78 1.48
C GLU A 132 4.11 -17.68 2.23
N TYR A 133 4.32 -17.53 3.53
CA TYR A 133 3.71 -16.49 4.37
C TYR A 133 4.62 -15.27 4.62
N TYR A 134 5.84 -15.25 4.09
CA TYR A 134 6.73 -14.09 4.25
C TYR A 134 6.21 -12.90 3.45
N PRO A 135 6.47 -11.65 3.91
CA PRO A 135 6.15 -10.46 3.13
C PRO A 135 6.81 -10.52 1.76
N GLY A 136 6.13 -9.99 0.74
CA GLY A 136 6.63 -10.00 -0.63
C GLY A 136 8.04 -9.41 -0.76
N VAL A 137 8.42 -8.43 0.07
CA VAL A 137 9.76 -7.83 0.04
C VAL A 137 10.90 -8.84 0.25
N TYR A 138 10.70 -9.91 1.03
CA TYR A 138 11.71 -10.97 1.22
C TYR A 138 11.94 -11.76 -0.07
N TRP A 139 10.88 -12.07 -0.79
CA TRP A 139 10.96 -12.72 -2.10
C TRP A 139 11.58 -11.78 -3.15
N TYR A 140 11.15 -10.52 -3.16
CA TYR A 140 11.69 -9.50 -4.06
C TYR A 140 13.18 -9.26 -3.84
N SER A 141 13.68 -9.30 -2.60
CA SER A 141 15.10 -9.12 -2.29
C SER A 141 16.03 -10.19 -2.88
N MET A 142 15.49 -11.30 -3.39
CA MET A 142 16.26 -12.33 -4.09
C MET A 142 16.56 -11.96 -5.56
N LEU A 143 15.93 -10.91 -6.09
CA LEU A 143 16.21 -10.39 -7.42
C LEU A 143 17.68 -9.94 -7.48
N LYS A 144 18.45 -10.51 -8.40
CA LYS A 144 19.83 -10.08 -8.62
C LYS A 144 19.84 -8.67 -9.20
N ILE A 145 20.68 -7.83 -8.61
CA ILE A 145 20.99 -6.49 -9.11
C ILE A 145 22.24 -6.61 -10.01
N PRO A 146 22.30 -5.95 -11.17
CA PRO A 146 23.54 -5.89 -11.97
C PRO A 146 24.73 -5.46 -11.14
N ASP A 147 25.91 -6.04 -11.36
CA ASP A 147 27.10 -5.73 -10.57
C ASP A 147 27.58 -4.30 -10.77
N LYS A 148 28.25 -3.72 -9.78
CA LYS A 148 28.79 -2.35 -9.89
C LYS A 148 29.74 -2.17 -11.07
N SER A 149 30.46 -3.22 -11.45
CA SER A 149 31.37 -3.23 -12.61
C SER A 149 30.65 -3.20 -13.95
N GLU A 150 29.34 -3.42 -13.99
CA GLU A 150 28.52 -3.28 -15.21
C GLU A 150 28.11 -1.81 -15.47
N PHE A 151 28.59 -0.83 -14.68
CA PHE A 151 28.26 0.58 -14.85
C PHE A 151 29.50 1.40 -15.26
N PRO A 152 29.35 2.43 -16.11
CA PRO A 152 28.09 2.94 -16.68
C PRO A 152 27.43 1.97 -17.68
N GLY A 153 26.12 2.08 -17.85
CA GLY A 153 25.39 1.30 -18.86
C GLY A 153 25.92 1.58 -20.26
N THR A 154 25.94 0.56 -21.13
CA THR A 154 26.47 0.64 -22.50
C THR A 154 25.42 0.38 -23.58
N GLY A 155 24.14 0.45 -23.19
CA GLY A 155 23.02 0.40 -24.12
C GLY A 155 22.70 -1.02 -24.63
N PRO A 156 21.73 -1.15 -25.55
CA PRO A 156 21.24 -2.44 -26.05
C PRO A 156 22.29 -3.23 -26.85
N ASN A 157 23.29 -2.56 -27.44
CA ASN A 157 24.38 -3.20 -28.17
C ASN A 157 25.58 -3.57 -27.25
N GLY A 158 25.52 -3.20 -25.98
CA GLY A 158 26.52 -3.50 -24.96
C GLY A 158 25.96 -4.46 -23.89
N ASN A 159 25.99 -4.02 -22.64
CA ASN A 159 25.54 -4.81 -21.48
C ASN A 159 24.01 -4.78 -21.27
N GLY A 160 23.26 -4.10 -22.13
CA GLY A 160 21.80 -4.04 -22.07
C GLY A 160 21.25 -3.16 -20.95
N ILE A 161 22.08 -2.34 -20.29
CA ILE A 161 21.67 -1.33 -19.31
C ILE A 161 21.66 0.04 -20.01
N GLN A 162 20.64 0.87 -19.75
CA GLN A 162 20.54 2.19 -20.39
C GLN A 162 21.76 3.07 -20.10
N GLU A 163 22.25 3.78 -21.13
CA GLU A 163 23.48 4.58 -21.06
C GLU A 163 23.39 5.76 -20.09
N VAL A 164 22.17 6.23 -19.81
CA VAL A 164 21.92 7.27 -18.79
C VAL A 164 22.24 6.77 -17.38
N MET A 165 22.20 5.46 -17.14
CA MET A 165 22.51 4.88 -15.84
C MET A 165 24.01 4.82 -15.61
N LYS A 166 24.54 5.86 -14.97
CA LYS A 166 25.99 5.95 -14.69
C LYS A 166 26.45 5.08 -13.54
N THR A 167 25.55 4.70 -12.62
CA THR A 167 25.90 3.94 -11.41
C THR A 167 24.81 2.93 -11.05
N GLN A 168 25.18 1.86 -10.34
CA GLN A 168 24.25 0.82 -9.86
C GLN A 168 23.04 1.36 -9.08
N PRO A 169 23.19 2.37 -8.17
CA PRO A 169 22.05 2.95 -7.49
C PRO A 169 20.96 3.48 -8.42
N TYR A 170 21.27 4.00 -9.60
CA TYR A 170 20.26 4.45 -10.57
C TYR A 170 19.35 3.31 -11.01
N TRP A 171 19.94 2.13 -11.27
CA TRP A 171 19.17 0.94 -11.66
C TRP A 171 18.27 0.46 -10.52
N ILE A 172 18.80 0.41 -9.29
CA ILE A 172 18.05 0.05 -8.08
C ILE A 172 16.88 1.04 -7.87
N ASP A 173 17.14 2.33 -7.97
CA ASP A 173 16.13 3.39 -7.84
C ASP A 173 15.03 3.22 -8.89
N THR A 174 15.40 2.95 -10.14
CA THR A 174 14.44 2.76 -11.23
C THR A 174 13.52 1.56 -10.96
N VAL A 175 14.04 0.43 -10.47
CA VAL A 175 13.19 -0.72 -10.10
C VAL A 175 12.25 -0.37 -8.94
N LYS A 176 12.74 0.34 -7.91
CA LYS A 176 11.93 0.75 -6.76
C LYS A 176 10.84 1.75 -7.15
N ASN A 177 11.18 2.80 -7.88
CA ASN A 177 10.25 3.90 -8.17
C ASN A 177 9.36 3.64 -9.39
N SER A 178 9.80 2.82 -10.35
CA SER A 178 9.02 2.58 -11.57
C SER A 178 8.31 1.22 -11.60
N CYS A 179 8.71 0.25 -10.77
CA CYS A 179 8.05 -1.06 -10.73
C CYS A 179 7.39 -1.34 -9.38
N GLN A 180 8.12 -1.17 -8.26
CA GLN A 180 7.58 -1.49 -6.93
C GLN A 180 6.44 -0.54 -6.50
N SER A 181 6.42 0.70 -7.01
CA SER A 181 5.32 1.65 -6.78
C SER A 181 3.96 1.13 -7.26
N CYS A 182 3.91 0.42 -8.39
CA CYS A 182 2.67 -0.10 -8.97
C CYS A 182 2.47 -1.61 -8.74
N HIS A 183 3.54 -2.34 -8.40
CA HIS A 183 3.50 -3.79 -8.28
C HIS A 183 4.01 -4.26 -6.92
N ALA A 184 3.24 -5.14 -6.28
CA ALA A 184 3.75 -5.98 -5.20
C ALA A 184 4.72 -7.04 -5.77
N LEU A 185 5.95 -6.64 -6.11
CA LEU A 185 6.90 -7.43 -6.92
C LEU A 185 7.14 -8.84 -6.37
N GLY A 186 7.30 -9.03 -5.07
CA GLY A 186 7.51 -10.36 -4.49
C GLY A 186 6.23 -11.11 -4.10
N SER A 187 5.06 -10.61 -4.49
CA SER A 187 3.81 -11.36 -4.32
C SER A 187 3.82 -12.66 -5.12
N LYS A 188 3.04 -13.65 -4.69
CA LYS A 188 2.97 -14.97 -5.35
C LYS A 188 2.59 -14.87 -6.82
N GLY A 189 1.67 -13.95 -7.17
CA GLY A 189 1.25 -13.72 -8.54
C GLY A 189 2.33 -13.09 -9.42
N VAL A 190 3.34 -12.43 -8.83
CA VAL A 190 4.45 -11.81 -9.57
C VAL A 190 5.68 -12.70 -9.64
N ARG A 191 6.06 -13.35 -8.54
CA ARG A 191 7.22 -14.26 -8.50
C ARG A 191 7.01 -15.60 -9.20
N ARG A 192 5.83 -15.83 -9.77
CA ARG A 192 5.48 -17.00 -10.59
C ARG A 192 4.82 -16.55 -11.88
N ILE A 193 5.01 -17.29 -12.96
CA ILE A 193 4.30 -17.08 -14.23
C ILE A 193 2.94 -17.78 -14.17
N PRO A 194 1.82 -17.07 -14.39
CA PRO A 194 0.51 -17.71 -14.49
C PRO A 194 0.42 -18.65 -15.69
N THR A 195 -0.11 -19.86 -15.49
CA THR A 195 -0.33 -20.84 -16.57
C THR A 195 -1.28 -20.33 -17.65
N ALA A 196 -2.19 -19.42 -17.31
CA ALA A 196 -3.11 -18.76 -18.22
C ALA A 196 -2.42 -17.90 -19.31
N LEU A 197 -1.13 -17.56 -19.13
CA LEU A 197 -0.33 -16.95 -20.20
C LEU A 197 0.10 -17.97 -21.27
N GLY A 198 -0.27 -19.24 -21.15
CA GLY A 198 0.08 -20.28 -22.09
C GLY A 198 1.56 -20.72 -22.01
N PRO A 199 1.95 -21.70 -22.83
CA PRO A 199 3.33 -22.18 -22.86
C PRO A 199 4.28 -21.10 -23.39
N SER A 200 5.55 -21.20 -23.00
CA SER A 200 6.67 -20.39 -23.50
C SER A 200 7.91 -21.28 -23.56
N GLN A 201 8.86 -20.99 -24.44
CA GLN A 201 10.09 -21.77 -24.58
C GLN A 201 11.00 -21.65 -23.37
N ASN A 202 10.96 -20.48 -22.71
CA ASN A 202 11.72 -20.19 -21.49
C ASN A 202 11.06 -19.03 -20.71
N SER A 203 11.56 -18.77 -19.50
CA SER A 203 11.02 -17.73 -18.63
C SER A 203 11.25 -16.30 -19.14
N VAL A 204 12.26 -16.06 -19.98
CA VAL A 204 12.46 -14.74 -20.61
C VAL A 204 11.30 -14.42 -21.55
N GLU A 205 10.89 -15.38 -22.39
CA GLU A 205 9.72 -15.24 -23.26
C GLU A 205 8.44 -15.08 -22.45
N ALA A 206 8.26 -15.88 -21.40
CA ALA A 206 7.10 -15.80 -20.51
C ALA A 206 6.97 -14.41 -19.85
N TRP A 207 8.09 -13.82 -19.40
CA TRP A 207 8.10 -12.46 -18.84
C TRP A 207 7.77 -11.40 -19.90
N ARG A 208 8.28 -11.52 -21.13
CA ARG A 208 7.91 -10.60 -22.23
C ARG A 208 6.42 -10.65 -22.50
N ARG A 209 5.83 -11.85 -22.55
CA ARG A 209 4.38 -12.02 -22.75
C ARG A 209 3.58 -11.42 -21.59
N ARG A 210 4.02 -11.65 -20.35
CA ARG A 210 3.42 -11.08 -19.14
C ARG A 210 3.34 -9.55 -19.21
N LEU A 211 4.42 -8.89 -19.63
CA LEU A 211 4.50 -7.43 -19.68
C LEU A 211 3.60 -6.81 -20.77
N GLN A 212 3.05 -7.62 -21.66
CA GLN A 212 2.07 -7.20 -22.67
C GLN A 212 0.61 -7.38 -22.24
N ALA A 213 0.35 -7.99 -21.08
CA ALA A 213 -0.99 -8.31 -20.61
C ALA A 213 -1.76 -7.06 -20.14
N GLY A 214 -3.06 -7.01 -20.43
CA GLY A 214 -3.98 -5.96 -19.99
C GLY A 214 -3.75 -4.59 -20.65
N GLN A 215 -4.42 -3.57 -20.12
CA GLN A 215 -4.42 -2.19 -20.66
C GLN A 215 -3.18 -1.38 -20.25
N ALA A 216 -2.44 -1.79 -19.22
CA ALA A 216 -1.19 -1.13 -18.82
C ALA A 216 -0.02 -1.33 -19.82
N LYS A 217 -0.14 -2.31 -20.73
CA LYS A 217 0.83 -2.73 -21.77
C LYS A 217 1.87 -1.68 -22.18
N ASN A 218 1.43 -0.53 -22.70
CA ASN A 218 2.35 0.51 -23.19
C ASN A 218 3.17 1.15 -22.06
N ASN A 219 2.55 1.41 -20.90
CA ASN A 219 3.24 1.95 -19.71
C ASN A 219 4.29 0.96 -19.19
N MET A 220 4.01 -0.35 -19.25
CA MET A 220 4.99 -1.39 -18.92
C MET A 220 6.19 -1.35 -19.86
N ALA A 221 5.96 -1.20 -21.17
CA ALA A 221 7.03 -1.12 -22.16
C ALA A 221 7.91 0.13 -21.98
N VAL A 222 7.30 1.30 -21.79
CA VAL A 222 8.02 2.57 -21.53
C VAL A 222 8.87 2.45 -20.27
N THR A 223 8.27 1.95 -19.18
CA THR A 223 8.95 1.78 -17.89
C THR A 223 10.11 0.81 -17.98
N LEU A 224 9.91 -0.34 -18.63
CA LEU A 224 10.97 -1.33 -18.86
C LEU A 224 12.11 -0.76 -19.72
N GLY A 225 11.75 0.08 -20.70
CA GLY A 225 12.70 0.83 -21.53
C GLY A 225 13.70 1.62 -20.70
N ARG A 226 13.27 2.22 -19.59
CA ARG A 226 14.15 3.00 -18.70
C ARG A 226 15.26 2.18 -18.07
N LEU A 227 15.07 0.87 -17.84
CA LEU A 227 16.06 -0.03 -17.24
C LEU A 227 17.07 -0.59 -18.24
N GLY A 228 16.60 -0.86 -19.46
CA GLY A 228 17.30 -1.74 -20.40
C GLY A 228 16.56 -3.08 -20.50
N PRO A 229 15.62 -3.23 -21.46
CA PRO A 229 14.66 -4.31 -21.46
C PRO A 229 15.23 -5.73 -21.45
N GLN A 230 16.32 -5.98 -22.21
CA GLN A 230 16.89 -7.31 -22.28
C GLN A 230 17.50 -7.74 -20.93
N LYS A 231 18.30 -6.86 -20.31
CA LYS A 231 18.94 -7.12 -19.01
C LYS A 231 17.89 -7.23 -17.90
N ALA A 232 16.91 -6.33 -17.86
CA ALA A 232 15.86 -6.37 -16.84
C ALA A 232 15.06 -7.68 -16.90
N VAL A 233 14.56 -8.04 -18.09
CA VAL A 233 13.76 -9.27 -18.25
C VAL A 233 14.57 -10.52 -17.92
N SER A 234 15.86 -10.59 -18.28
CA SER A 234 16.68 -11.76 -17.95
C SER A 234 16.86 -11.93 -16.43
N LEU A 235 17.00 -10.84 -15.68
CA LEU A 235 17.10 -10.88 -14.22
C LEU A 235 15.78 -11.31 -13.55
N PHE A 236 14.64 -10.82 -14.04
CA PHE A 236 13.33 -11.26 -13.55
C PHE A 236 13.04 -12.74 -13.89
N ALA A 237 13.48 -13.20 -15.06
CA ALA A 237 13.40 -14.60 -15.46
C ALA A 237 14.27 -15.50 -14.56
N ASP A 238 15.55 -15.17 -14.37
CA ASP A 238 16.46 -15.89 -13.44
C ASP A 238 15.86 -15.96 -12.03
N TRP A 239 15.31 -14.85 -11.55
CA TRP A 239 14.67 -14.79 -10.24
C TRP A 239 13.47 -15.72 -10.12
N THR A 240 12.61 -15.78 -11.14
CA THR A 240 11.46 -16.71 -11.17
C THR A 240 11.91 -18.17 -11.27
N ASP A 241 12.91 -18.46 -12.10
CA ASP A 241 13.43 -19.82 -12.30
C ASP A 241 14.08 -20.37 -11.02
N ARG A 242 14.86 -19.54 -10.33
CA ARG A 242 15.47 -19.87 -9.03
C ARG A 242 14.43 -20.20 -7.97
N ILE A 243 13.36 -19.39 -7.88
CA ILE A 243 12.24 -19.66 -6.97
C ILE A 243 11.53 -20.96 -7.35
N ALA A 244 11.30 -21.22 -8.64
CA ALA A 244 10.69 -22.46 -9.11
C ALA A 244 11.56 -23.70 -8.82
N ALA A 245 12.88 -23.54 -8.84
CA ALA A 245 13.85 -24.57 -8.45
C ALA A 245 13.94 -24.80 -6.92
N GLY A 246 13.18 -24.04 -6.12
CA GLY A 246 13.09 -24.21 -4.66
C GLY A 246 13.97 -23.27 -3.85
N GLU A 247 14.59 -22.26 -4.48
CA GLU A 247 15.31 -21.24 -3.72
C GLU A 247 14.34 -20.42 -2.85
N LEU A 248 14.74 -20.17 -1.59
CA LEU A 248 13.96 -19.44 -0.61
C LEU A 248 14.66 -18.14 -0.22
N PRO A 249 13.93 -17.15 0.33
CA PRO A 249 14.55 -15.96 0.89
C PRO A 249 15.60 -16.33 1.95
N PHE A 250 16.78 -15.71 1.84
CA PHE A 250 17.89 -15.99 2.76
C PHE A 250 17.59 -15.53 4.20
N ALA A 251 16.80 -14.46 4.35
CA ALA A 251 16.35 -13.94 5.63
C ALA A 251 14.95 -14.46 5.98
N LYS A 252 14.71 -14.65 7.28
CA LYS A 252 13.38 -14.96 7.82
C LYS A 252 12.84 -13.70 8.52
N PRO A 253 11.56 -13.37 8.34
CA PRO A 253 10.95 -12.26 9.06
C PRO A 253 10.81 -12.60 10.54
N ASP A 254 11.17 -11.63 11.37
CA ASP A 254 10.92 -11.70 12.81
C ASP A 254 9.43 -11.48 13.10
N ARG A 255 8.95 -12.11 14.18
CA ARG A 255 7.61 -11.85 14.70
C ARG A 255 7.61 -10.54 15.48
N PRO A 256 6.48 -9.78 15.50
CA PRO A 256 6.37 -8.58 16.33
C PRO A 256 6.76 -8.84 17.79
N GLN A 257 7.51 -7.91 18.38
CA GLN A 257 7.98 -7.98 19.77
C GLN A 257 7.63 -6.71 20.54
N GLY A 258 7.49 -6.82 21.88
CA GLY A 258 7.22 -5.66 22.74
C GLY A 258 6.02 -4.84 22.25
N VAL A 259 6.24 -3.54 22.03
CA VAL A 259 5.20 -2.58 21.63
C VAL A 259 4.60 -2.86 20.24
N GLU A 260 5.32 -3.55 19.36
CA GLU A 260 4.84 -3.90 18.01
C GLU A 260 3.60 -4.82 18.06
N ARG A 261 3.37 -5.50 19.17
CA ARG A 261 2.22 -6.39 19.38
C ARG A 261 0.93 -5.64 19.71
N ASN A 262 1.00 -4.32 19.94
CA ASN A 262 -0.18 -3.49 20.19
C ASN A 262 -0.90 -3.08 18.89
N VAL A 263 -0.47 -3.62 17.74
CA VAL A 263 -1.08 -3.35 16.45
C VAL A 263 -2.43 -4.08 16.34
N GLY A 264 -3.47 -3.31 16.06
CA GLY A 264 -4.77 -3.78 15.59
C GLY A 264 -5.04 -3.23 14.19
N ILE A 265 -5.47 -4.10 13.27
CA ILE A 265 -5.75 -3.73 11.88
C ILE A 265 -7.19 -4.08 11.58
N SER A 266 -7.97 -3.09 11.14
CA SER A 266 -9.29 -3.29 10.53
C SER A 266 -9.16 -3.13 9.03
N MET A 267 -9.77 -4.04 8.27
CA MET A 267 -9.69 -4.10 6.81
C MET A 267 -11.09 -4.25 6.24
N TRP A 268 -11.37 -3.49 5.19
CA TRP A 268 -12.61 -3.57 4.43
C TRP A 268 -12.27 -3.79 2.96
N GLU A 269 -13.06 -4.63 2.29
CA GLU A 269 -13.11 -4.61 0.83
C GLU A 269 -13.94 -3.39 0.40
N TRP A 270 -13.45 -2.62 -0.57
CA TRP A 270 -14.15 -1.45 -1.10
C TRP A 270 -13.63 -1.16 -2.51
N SER A 271 -14.42 -0.47 -3.33
CA SER A 271 -14.31 -0.50 -4.81
C SER A 271 -14.80 -1.82 -5.42
N THR A 272 -14.26 -2.23 -6.58
CA THR A 272 -14.61 -3.46 -7.29
C THR A 272 -13.38 -4.30 -7.62
N PRO A 273 -13.51 -5.63 -7.84
CA PRO A 273 -12.37 -6.49 -8.21
C PRO A 273 -11.65 -6.11 -9.52
N LYS A 274 -12.28 -5.29 -10.36
CA LYS A 274 -11.75 -4.85 -11.67
C LYS A 274 -11.04 -3.50 -11.61
N ALA A 275 -11.32 -2.70 -10.59
CA ALA A 275 -10.75 -1.37 -10.44
C ALA A 275 -9.36 -1.43 -9.77
N TYR A 276 -8.45 -0.58 -10.23
CA TYR A 276 -7.15 -0.35 -9.62
C TYR A 276 -7.26 0.86 -8.70
N LEU A 277 -7.23 0.62 -7.38
CA LEU A 277 -7.23 1.68 -6.38
C LEU A 277 -5.80 2.18 -6.13
N HIS A 278 -5.56 3.47 -6.40
CA HIS A 278 -4.23 4.08 -6.31
C HIS A 278 -4.00 4.79 -4.98
N ASP A 279 -4.84 5.77 -4.64
CA ASP A 279 -4.73 6.56 -3.41
C ASP A 279 -6.03 6.54 -2.60
N ALA A 280 -5.94 7.00 -1.35
CA ALA A 280 -7.08 7.27 -0.49
C ALA A 280 -6.81 8.43 0.48
N ILE A 281 -7.90 9.06 0.95
CA ILE A 281 -7.86 10.10 1.99
C ILE A 281 -8.93 9.88 3.05
N SER A 282 -8.56 10.12 4.31
CA SER A 282 -9.45 10.00 5.46
C SER A 282 -9.68 11.30 6.21
N SER A 283 -8.84 12.33 6.09
CA SER A 283 -9.07 13.68 6.64
C SER A 283 -8.15 14.71 5.97
N ASP A 284 -8.38 15.99 6.22
CA ASP A 284 -7.41 17.04 5.90
C ASP A 284 -6.09 16.77 6.64
N LYS A 285 -4.98 16.80 5.91
CA LYS A 285 -3.63 16.57 6.45
C LYS A 285 -3.17 17.66 7.42
N ARG A 286 -3.81 18.84 7.39
CA ARG A 286 -3.52 19.98 8.27
C ARG A 286 -4.22 19.88 9.62
N ASP A 287 -5.41 19.27 9.65
CA ASP A 287 -6.15 18.95 10.88
C ASP A 287 -6.90 17.60 10.72
N PRO A 288 -6.41 16.52 11.33
CA PRO A 288 -7.01 15.19 11.20
C PRO A 288 -8.39 15.07 11.86
N ARG A 289 -8.87 16.10 12.58
CA ARG A 289 -10.19 16.08 13.23
C ARG A 289 -11.32 16.47 12.29
N VAL A 290 -11.02 17.07 11.13
CA VAL A 290 -12.01 17.55 10.16
C VAL A 290 -12.97 16.44 9.71
N ASN A 291 -12.47 15.22 9.58
CA ASN A 291 -13.25 14.07 9.14
C ASN A 291 -13.14 12.89 10.12
N ALA A 292 -13.13 13.19 11.43
CA ALA A 292 -13.09 12.16 12.48
C ALA A 292 -14.27 11.18 12.31
N ASN A 293 -13.96 9.89 12.22
CA ASN A 293 -14.93 8.82 11.92
C ASN A 293 -15.74 9.05 10.64
N GLY A 294 -15.26 9.88 9.72
CA GLY A 294 -15.95 10.19 8.47
C GLY A 294 -15.70 9.18 7.37
N LEU A 295 -16.23 9.50 6.20
CA LEU A 295 -16.07 8.69 4.99
C LEU A 295 -14.63 8.76 4.48
N ILE A 296 -14.11 7.64 3.99
CA ILE A 296 -12.82 7.54 3.33
C ILE A 296 -13.08 7.53 1.82
N TYR A 297 -12.32 8.32 1.07
CA TYR A 297 -12.45 8.46 -0.38
C TYR A 297 -11.21 7.92 -1.07
N GLY A 298 -11.38 7.09 -2.08
CA GLY A 298 -10.30 6.54 -2.90
C GLY A 298 -10.21 7.16 -4.29
N SER A 299 -9.10 6.93 -4.99
CA SER A 299 -8.96 7.32 -6.40
C SER A 299 -8.54 6.13 -7.27
N PRO A 300 -9.42 5.67 -8.17
CA PRO A 300 -9.16 4.50 -8.99
C PRO A 300 -8.40 4.85 -10.28
N GLU A 301 -7.16 5.34 -10.16
CA GLU A 301 -6.35 5.91 -11.26
C GLU A 301 -6.39 5.04 -12.54
N GLU A 302 -6.65 5.67 -13.69
CA GLU A 302 -6.90 5.05 -15.01
C GLU A 302 -8.08 4.06 -15.10
N SER A 303 -8.45 3.38 -14.01
CA SER A 303 -9.26 2.17 -14.08
C SER A 303 -10.76 2.40 -14.18
N THR A 304 -11.32 3.42 -13.52
CA THR A 304 -12.74 3.75 -13.64
C THR A 304 -13.02 5.19 -13.19
N ASP A 305 -14.18 5.74 -13.56
CA ASP A 305 -14.65 7.04 -13.08
C ASP A 305 -15.45 6.95 -11.78
N MET A 306 -15.60 5.75 -11.22
CA MET A 306 -16.35 5.52 -10.00
C MET A 306 -15.46 5.65 -8.76
N VAL A 307 -15.45 6.83 -8.14
CA VAL A 307 -14.72 7.14 -6.90
C VAL A 307 -15.25 6.26 -5.77
N PRO A 308 -14.45 5.32 -5.21
CA PRO A 308 -14.89 4.48 -4.12
C PRO A 308 -14.93 5.26 -2.81
N VAL A 309 -15.96 4.98 -2.01
CA VAL A 309 -16.23 5.61 -0.72
C VAL A 309 -16.46 4.52 0.31
N LEU A 310 -15.76 4.58 1.44
CA LEU A 310 -15.90 3.64 2.55
C LEU A 310 -16.39 4.39 3.80
N ASP A 311 -17.49 3.91 4.38
CA ASP A 311 -17.87 4.23 5.75
C ASP A 311 -17.36 3.13 6.69
N PRO A 312 -16.27 3.38 7.45
CA PRO A 312 -15.70 2.38 8.34
C PRO A 312 -16.60 2.06 9.55
N ASN A 313 -17.54 2.93 9.92
CA ASN A 313 -18.40 2.71 11.10
C ASN A 313 -19.53 1.72 10.81
N THR A 314 -20.08 1.78 9.59
CA THR A 314 -21.16 0.90 9.14
C THR A 314 -20.67 -0.26 8.29
N ALA A 315 -19.36 -0.32 8.00
CA ALA A 315 -18.75 -1.25 7.06
C ALA A 315 -19.45 -1.21 5.69
N THR A 316 -19.79 -0.01 5.21
CA THR A 316 -20.48 0.20 3.94
C THR A 316 -19.51 0.74 2.89
N ALA A 317 -19.47 0.10 1.72
CA ALA A 317 -18.75 0.59 0.56
C ALA A 317 -19.74 1.09 -0.51
N THR A 318 -19.57 2.32 -0.95
CA THR A 318 -20.33 2.95 -2.03
C THR A 318 -19.39 3.56 -3.07
N GLN A 319 -19.93 4.13 -4.13
CA GLN A 319 -19.16 4.81 -5.17
C GLN A 319 -19.88 6.09 -5.63
N VAL A 320 -19.11 7.12 -5.96
CA VAL A 320 -19.61 8.36 -6.57
C VAL A 320 -19.00 8.49 -7.96
N LYS A 321 -19.83 8.69 -8.98
CA LYS A 321 -19.33 8.88 -10.35
C LYS A 321 -18.69 10.27 -10.48
N HIS A 322 -17.42 10.31 -10.87
CA HIS A 322 -16.70 11.53 -11.23
C HIS A 322 -17.14 11.99 -12.63
N PRO A 323 -17.57 13.25 -12.80
CA PRO A 323 -17.97 13.78 -14.10
C PRO A 323 -16.79 14.42 -14.84
N TYR A 324 -16.85 14.43 -16.17
CA TYR A 324 -15.98 15.21 -17.03
C TYR A 324 -16.80 16.18 -17.89
N ARG A 325 -16.19 17.30 -18.31
CA ARG A 325 -16.88 18.39 -19.03
C ARG A 325 -17.10 18.06 -20.50
N ASP A 326 -16.08 17.50 -21.16
CA ASP A 326 -16.10 17.27 -22.61
C ASP A 326 -16.35 15.79 -22.93
N PRO A 327 -17.43 15.43 -23.65
CA PRO A 327 -17.70 14.05 -24.04
C PRO A 327 -16.59 13.39 -24.88
N LYS A 328 -15.68 14.17 -25.47
CA LYS A 328 -14.51 13.68 -26.22
C LYS A 328 -13.32 13.34 -25.34
N THR A 329 -13.44 13.48 -24.01
CA THR A 329 -12.39 13.07 -23.07
C THR A 329 -12.07 11.58 -23.29
N PRO A 330 -10.81 11.20 -23.58
CA PRO A 330 -10.48 9.83 -23.94
C PRO A 330 -10.65 8.87 -22.76
N SER A 331 -10.96 7.60 -23.05
CA SER A 331 -11.11 6.54 -22.07
C SER A 331 -9.93 5.57 -22.08
N SER A 332 -9.69 4.91 -20.96
CA SER A 332 -8.84 3.72 -20.86
C SER A 332 -9.27 2.58 -21.80
N THR A 333 -10.54 2.54 -22.25
CA THR A 333 -10.98 1.57 -23.26
C THR A 333 -10.32 1.78 -24.62
N ASP A 334 -9.85 3.00 -24.91
CA ASP A 334 -9.22 3.37 -26.19
C ASP A 334 -7.76 2.90 -26.25
N LEU A 335 -7.18 2.48 -25.12
CA LEU A 335 -5.80 2.06 -25.03
C LEU A 335 -5.57 0.66 -25.66
N PRO A 336 -4.42 0.45 -26.33
CA PRO A 336 -4.01 -0.88 -26.74
C PRO A 336 -3.91 -1.82 -25.54
N ARG A 337 -4.41 -3.05 -25.69
CA ARG A 337 -4.36 -4.08 -24.65
C ARG A 337 -3.83 -5.41 -25.17
N GLY A 338 -3.37 -6.25 -24.27
CA GLY A 338 -3.15 -7.67 -24.52
C GLY A 338 -4.01 -8.53 -23.59
N THR A 339 -4.05 -9.83 -23.83
CA THR A 339 -4.85 -10.78 -23.04
C THR A 339 -4.40 -10.82 -21.58
N SER A 340 -5.33 -10.58 -20.67
CA SER A 340 -5.12 -10.74 -19.23
C SER A 340 -5.20 -12.21 -18.81
N PRO A 341 -4.28 -12.71 -17.97
CA PRO A 341 -4.37 -14.07 -17.42
C PRO A 341 -5.53 -14.25 -16.43
N TYR A 342 -6.20 -13.18 -16.03
CA TYR A 342 -7.31 -13.20 -15.07
C TYR A 342 -8.66 -12.84 -15.70
N TRP A 343 -8.64 -11.93 -16.68
CA TRP A 343 -9.85 -11.32 -17.24
C TRP A 343 -9.99 -11.51 -18.77
N GLY A 344 -9.08 -12.28 -19.40
CA GLY A 344 -9.09 -12.48 -20.84
C GLY A 344 -8.90 -11.17 -21.60
N ASP A 345 -9.64 -10.99 -22.70
CA ASP A 345 -9.55 -9.82 -23.57
C ASP A 345 -10.51 -8.68 -23.20
N GLU A 346 -11.25 -8.83 -22.09
CA GLU A 346 -12.18 -7.83 -21.58
C GLU A 346 -11.44 -6.53 -21.19
N PRO A 347 -11.83 -5.36 -21.73
CA PRO A 347 -11.28 -4.07 -21.31
C PRO A 347 -11.90 -3.64 -19.97
N ILE A 348 -11.36 -4.16 -18.87
CA ILE A 348 -11.90 -3.94 -17.53
C ILE A 348 -11.69 -2.51 -17.00
N TRP A 349 -10.78 -1.73 -17.59
CA TRP A 349 -10.59 -0.33 -17.25
C TRP A 349 -11.36 0.57 -18.21
N ASP A 350 -12.22 1.42 -17.66
CA ASP A 350 -13.14 2.28 -18.41
C ASP A 350 -13.03 3.78 -18.06
N GLY A 351 -12.09 4.15 -17.20
CA GLY A 351 -11.94 5.52 -16.72
C GLY A 351 -11.63 6.52 -17.83
N HIS A 352 -12.33 7.65 -17.83
CA HIS A 352 -12.02 8.84 -18.63
C HIS A 352 -11.22 9.87 -17.84
N THR A 353 -11.55 9.98 -16.57
CA THR A 353 -11.11 11.06 -15.68
C THR A 353 -9.74 10.80 -15.09
N SER A 354 -9.32 9.53 -15.00
CA SER A 354 -8.04 9.17 -14.40
C SER A 354 -7.86 9.85 -13.02
N VAL A 355 -8.84 9.59 -12.13
CA VAL A 355 -8.90 10.20 -10.80
C VAL A 355 -7.64 9.85 -10.01
N HIS A 356 -6.98 10.86 -9.45
CA HIS A 356 -5.73 10.67 -8.73
C HIS A 356 -5.59 11.64 -7.55
N ASN A 357 -4.88 11.20 -6.51
CA ASN A 357 -4.52 11.96 -5.33
C ASN A 357 -5.68 12.72 -4.66
N PRO A 358 -6.65 12.03 -4.04
CA PRO A 358 -7.69 12.70 -3.29
C PRO A 358 -7.06 13.36 -2.05
N ILE A 359 -7.44 14.61 -1.77
CA ILE A 359 -7.16 15.27 -0.47
C ILE A 359 -8.42 15.95 0.06
N LEU A 360 -8.54 16.09 1.38
CA LEU A 360 -9.62 16.83 2.02
C LEU A 360 -9.16 18.23 2.40
N ASP A 361 -10.04 19.22 2.24
CA ASP A 361 -9.83 20.57 2.77
C ASP A 361 -10.46 20.75 4.15
N GLU A 362 -10.31 21.95 4.73
CA GLU A 362 -10.77 22.25 6.09
C GLU A 362 -12.30 22.23 6.24
N LYS A 363 -13.04 22.22 5.12
CA LYS A 363 -14.50 22.20 5.07
C LYS A 363 -15.06 20.79 4.89
N GLY A 364 -14.18 19.80 4.71
CA GLY A 364 -14.52 18.40 4.42
C GLY A 364 -14.85 18.14 2.95
N ARG A 365 -14.42 19.01 2.02
CA ARG A 365 -14.59 18.80 0.58
C ARG A 365 -13.41 18.00 0.04
N VAL A 366 -13.68 17.09 -0.88
CA VAL A 366 -12.69 16.18 -1.46
C VAL A 366 -12.19 16.76 -2.77
N TRP A 367 -10.90 17.04 -2.85
CA TRP A 367 -10.22 17.56 -4.03
C TRP A 367 -9.45 16.44 -4.72
N PHE A 368 -9.46 16.43 -6.05
CA PHE A 368 -8.76 15.44 -6.86
C PHE A 368 -8.00 16.14 -7.98
N THR A 369 -6.89 15.52 -8.41
CA THR A 369 -6.43 15.68 -9.79
C THR A 369 -7.22 14.73 -10.68
N ALA A 370 -7.78 15.24 -11.77
CA ALA A 370 -8.58 14.46 -12.69
C ALA A 370 -8.63 15.15 -14.05
N ARG A 371 -8.58 14.37 -15.12
CA ARG A 371 -8.92 14.80 -16.47
C ARG A 371 -10.40 15.16 -16.53
N ILE A 372 -10.70 16.35 -17.04
CA ILE A 372 -12.09 16.81 -17.26
C ILE A 372 -12.38 17.10 -18.74
N ARG A 373 -11.35 17.07 -19.59
CA ARG A 373 -11.38 17.35 -21.03
C ARG A 373 -10.19 16.71 -21.75
N PRO A 374 -10.17 16.70 -23.10
CA PRO A 374 -8.96 16.41 -23.88
C PRO A 374 -7.76 17.31 -23.52
N PRO A 375 -6.52 16.87 -23.85
CA PRO A 375 -5.30 17.55 -23.41
C PRO A 375 -5.17 19.00 -23.88
N GLU A 376 -5.73 19.36 -25.03
CA GLU A 376 -5.58 20.69 -25.65
C GLU A 376 -6.11 21.79 -24.74
N ASN A 377 -5.24 22.73 -24.38
CA ASN A 377 -5.62 23.83 -23.52
C ASN A 377 -6.51 24.86 -24.23
N PRO A 378 -7.36 25.59 -23.47
CA PRO A 378 -8.06 26.76 -23.98
C PRO A 378 -7.09 27.90 -24.28
N ASP A 379 -7.54 28.88 -25.08
CA ASP A 379 -6.67 29.93 -25.62
C ASP A 379 -6.09 30.85 -24.54
N PHE A 380 -6.76 30.99 -23.38
CA PHE A 380 -6.23 31.79 -22.27
C PHE A 380 -4.98 31.17 -21.60
N CYS A 381 -4.66 29.91 -21.90
CA CYS A 381 -3.43 29.27 -21.43
C CYS A 381 -2.25 29.45 -22.39
N LYS A 382 -2.52 29.85 -23.63
CA LYS A 382 -1.56 29.83 -24.74
C LYS A 382 -0.87 31.17 -24.93
N GLN A 383 0.13 31.16 -25.81
CA GLN A 383 0.85 32.36 -26.23
C GLN A 383 -0.12 33.39 -26.81
N GLY A 384 0.07 34.67 -26.46
CA GLY A 384 -0.81 35.76 -26.86
C GLY A 384 -1.98 36.03 -25.89
N SER A 385 -2.14 35.23 -24.84
CA SER A 385 -3.13 35.49 -23.79
C SER A 385 -2.70 36.63 -22.85
N ASP A 386 -3.70 37.32 -22.28
CA ASP A 386 -3.50 38.27 -21.20
C ASP A 386 -3.31 37.65 -19.81
N HIS A 387 -3.47 36.33 -19.67
CA HIS A 387 -3.26 35.66 -18.39
C HIS A 387 -1.80 35.83 -17.93
N PRO A 388 -1.52 36.32 -16.70
CA PRO A 388 -0.16 36.63 -16.25
C PRO A 388 0.83 35.48 -16.41
N SER A 389 0.42 34.26 -16.07
CA SER A 389 1.26 33.06 -16.23
C SER A 389 1.49 32.67 -17.69
N ALA A 390 0.52 32.89 -18.58
CA ALA A 390 0.65 32.55 -20.01
C ALA A 390 1.60 33.51 -20.74
N LYS A 391 1.77 34.74 -20.24
CA LYS A 391 2.79 35.68 -20.72
C LYS A 391 4.22 35.21 -20.42
N VAL A 392 4.40 34.39 -19.39
CA VAL A 392 5.73 33.91 -18.95
C VAL A 392 6.01 32.50 -19.46
N ALA A 393 5.05 31.59 -19.36
CA ALA A 393 5.19 30.19 -19.75
C ALA A 393 3.88 29.71 -20.39
N PRO A 394 3.62 30.00 -21.67
CA PRO A 394 2.40 29.55 -22.33
C PRO A 394 2.34 28.02 -22.43
N LEU A 395 1.17 27.43 -22.19
CA LEU A 395 0.98 25.97 -22.18
C LEU A 395 -0.06 25.56 -23.21
N GLY A 396 0.36 24.75 -24.19
CA GLY A 396 -0.54 24.21 -25.23
C GLY A 396 -1.41 23.06 -24.76
N VAL A 397 -0.99 22.33 -23.72
CA VAL A 397 -1.67 21.11 -23.24
C VAL A 397 -1.65 20.97 -21.71
N SER A 398 -2.62 20.23 -21.18
CA SER A 398 -2.73 19.82 -19.78
C SER A 398 -3.36 18.43 -19.68
N GLY A 399 -2.68 17.46 -19.05
CA GLY A 399 -3.12 16.06 -19.01
C GLY A 399 -4.22 15.75 -17.97
N ARG A 400 -4.08 16.28 -16.74
CA ARG A 400 -5.08 16.22 -15.66
C ARG A 400 -5.29 17.63 -15.09
N GLN A 401 -6.54 17.97 -14.80
CA GLN A 401 -6.95 19.24 -14.18
C GLN A 401 -7.34 19.02 -12.72
N LEU A 402 -7.97 20.02 -12.09
CA LEU A 402 -8.50 19.91 -10.74
C LEU A 402 -10.00 19.62 -10.74
N SER A 403 -10.46 18.93 -9.70
CA SER A 403 -11.88 18.77 -9.40
C SER A 403 -12.10 18.72 -7.90
N MET A 404 -13.29 19.11 -7.47
CA MET A 404 -13.69 19.12 -6.07
C MET A 404 -15.11 18.56 -5.94
N TYR A 405 -15.29 17.65 -5.00
CA TYR A 405 -16.57 17.09 -4.60
C TYR A 405 -16.90 17.60 -3.20
N ASP A 406 -18.13 18.10 -3.02
CA ASP A 406 -18.66 18.44 -1.71
C ASP A 406 -19.61 17.34 -1.24
N PRO A 407 -19.20 16.49 -0.28
CA PRO A 407 -20.05 15.41 0.23
C PRO A 407 -21.36 15.90 0.86
N LYS A 408 -21.42 17.14 1.36
CA LYS A 408 -22.62 17.69 2.01
C LYS A 408 -23.72 18.00 1.00
N THR A 409 -23.34 18.38 -0.21
CA THR A 409 -24.28 18.78 -1.28
C THR A 409 -24.34 17.79 -2.44
N GLY A 410 -23.40 16.85 -2.52
CA GLY A 410 -23.26 15.93 -3.63
C GLY A 410 -22.80 16.59 -4.93
N LYS A 411 -22.32 17.84 -4.87
CA LYS A 411 -21.96 18.63 -6.06
C LYS A 411 -20.50 18.47 -6.43
N TRP A 412 -20.25 18.46 -7.74
CA TRP A 412 -18.92 18.51 -8.33
C TRP A 412 -18.62 19.90 -8.88
N SER A 413 -17.41 20.37 -8.62
CA SER A 413 -16.78 21.50 -9.28
C SER A 413 -15.59 20.98 -10.07
N LEU A 414 -15.73 20.94 -11.39
CA LEU A 414 -14.63 20.64 -12.30
C LEU A 414 -13.90 21.95 -12.55
N ILE A 415 -12.57 22.01 -12.44
CA ILE A 415 -11.79 23.27 -12.46
C ILE A 415 -10.75 23.17 -13.57
N ASN A 416 -10.91 23.96 -14.62
CA ASN A 416 -10.09 23.86 -15.83
C ASN A 416 -8.74 24.56 -15.68
N THR A 417 -7.77 23.87 -15.08
CA THR A 417 -6.40 24.37 -14.97
C THR A 417 -5.66 24.27 -16.30
N CYS A 418 -4.76 25.24 -16.56
CA CYS A 418 -3.88 25.27 -17.73
C CYS A 418 -2.66 24.35 -17.61
N PHE A 419 -2.30 23.96 -16.40
CA PHE A 419 -1.15 23.11 -16.10
C PHE A 419 -1.60 21.70 -15.74
N SER A 420 -0.79 20.71 -16.14
CA SER A 420 -0.98 19.32 -15.73
C SER A 420 -0.81 19.19 -14.21
N THR A 421 -1.65 18.36 -13.59
CA THR A 421 -1.65 18.10 -12.15
C THR A 421 -1.40 16.62 -11.85
N GLN A 422 -0.81 16.30 -10.70
CA GLN A 422 -0.70 14.92 -10.19
C GLN A 422 -0.89 14.83 -8.67
N HIS A 423 0.02 15.39 -7.86
CA HIS A 423 -0.18 15.49 -6.41
C HIS A 423 -0.60 16.91 -6.04
N LEU A 424 -1.60 17.05 -5.18
CA LEU A 424 -2.06 18.33 -4.66
C LEU A 424 -1.87 18.45 -3.15
N TYR A 425 -1.51 19.65 -2.68
CA TYR A 425 -1.33 19.96 -1.26
C TYR A 425 -1.74 21.40 -0.94
N PHE A 426 -2.49 21.56 0.14
CA PHE A 426 -2.86 22.87 0.68
C PHE A 426 -1.69 23.49 1.44
N ALA A 427 -1.36 24.73 1.09
CA ALA A 427 -0.49 25.58 1.88
C ALA A 427 -1.16 25.98 3.21
N LYS A 428 -0.34 26.36 4.19
CA LYS A 428 -0.76 27.00 5.44
C LYS A 428 -0.63 28.52 5.30
N ASP A 429 -1.37 29.09 4.36
CA ASP A 429 -1.41 30.54 4.10
C ASP A 429 -2.85 31.08 4.21
N ALA A 430 -3.00 32.41 4.05
CA ALA A 430 -4.29 33.08 4.22
C ALA A 430 -5.33 32.75 3.13
N ASP A 431 -4.90 32.15 2.02
CA ASP A 431 -5.73 31.86 0.86
C ASP A 431 -6.00 30.37 0.68
N ASN A 432 -5.47 29.52 1.57
CA ASN A 432 -5.45 28.06 1.43
C ASN A 432 -4.98 27.66 0.03
N THR A 433 -3.86 28.22 -0.43
CA THR A 433 -3.35 27.98 -1.79
C THR A 433 -3.17 26.48 -2.01
N LEU A 434 -3.79 25.96 -3.08
CA LEU A 434 -3.65 24.57 -3.47
C LEU A 434 -2.54 24.45 -4.50
N TRP A 435 -1.40 23.90 -4.08
CA TRP A 435 -0.25 23.65 -4.94
C TRP A 435 -0.36 22.29 -5.61
N THR A 436 0.13 22.18 -6.84
CA THR A 436 0.12 20.93 -7.60
C THR A 436 1.49 20.59 -8.17
N SER A 437 1.88 19.32 -8.14
CA SER A 437 2.94 18.78 -9.00
C SER A 437 2.36 18.40 -10.37
N ALA A 438 3.22 18.23 -11.38
CA ALA A 438 2.83 17.79 -12.72
C ALA A 438 3.14 16.32 -13.04
N GLY A 439 3.69 15.59 -12.06
CA GLY A 439 4.01 14.16 -12.17
C GLY A 439 5.19 13.74 -13.02
N GLY A 440 6.01 14.71 -13.43
CA GLY A 440 7.30 14.50 -14.06
C GLY A 440 7.98 15.85 -14.30
N PRO A 441 9.30 15.85 -14.57
CA PRO A 441 10.04 17.08 -14.88
C PRO A 441 9.59 17.72 -16.20
N ASP A 442 8.98 16.94 -17.10
CA ASP A 442 8.60 17.35 -18.48
C ASP A 442 7.60 18.52 -18.53
N SER A 443 6.89 18.82 -17.43
CA SER A 443 5.96 19.94 -17.41
C SER A 443 6.63 21.30 -17.39
N GLY A 444 7.87 21.41 -16.88
CA GLY A 444 8.62 22.66 -16.78
C GLY A 444 8.04 23.74 -15.85
N VAL A 445 6.83 23.56 -15.31
CA VAL A 445 6.11 24.55 -14.48
C VAL A 445 5.61 23.93 -13.18
N VAL A 446 5.37 24.80 -12.19
CA VAL A 446 4.57 24.50 -11.01
C VAL A 446 3.31 25.36 -11.03
N GLY A 447 2.15 24.73 -10.81
CA GLY A 447 0.84 25.37 -10.81
C GLY A 447 0.19 25.40 -9.43
N TRP A 448 -0.73 26.35 -9.26
CA TRP A 448 -1.53 26.50 -8.06
C TRP A 448 -2.93 27.04 -8.34
N LEU A 449 -3.82 26.84 -7.36
CA LEU A 449 -5.15 27.45 -7.29
C LEU A 449 -5.31 28.23 -5.98
N ASN A 450 -5.65 29.51 -6.06
CA ASN A 450 -6.11 30.30 -4.93
C ASN A 450 -7.55 29.89 -4.59
N THR A 451 -7.69 28.98 -3.62
CA THR A 451 -8.99 28.37 -3.32
C THR A 451 -9.96 29.34 -2.67
N ARG A 452 -9.46 30.33 -1.91
CA ARG A 452 -10.30 31.40 -1.37
C ARG A 452 -10.90 32.29 -2.47
N MET A 453 -10.14 32.63 -3.50
CA MET A 453 -10.66 33.37 -4.66
C MET A 453 -11.69 32.54 -5.41
N TYR A 454 -11.39 31.25 -5.63
CA TYR A 454 -12.29 30.34 -6.33
C TYR A 454 -13.61 30.18 -5.57
N ASP A 455 -13.56 29.95 -4.25
CA ASP A 455 -14.74 29.82 -3.41
C ASP A 455 -15.62 31.08 -3.41
N ARG A 456 -15.02 32.26 -3.56
CA ARG A 456 -15.75 33.55 -3.57
C ARG A 456 -16.39 33.86 -4.91
N THR A 457 -15.78 33.45 -6.01
CA THR A 457 -16.10 33.96 -7.35
C THR A 457 -16.57 32.89 -8.32
N GLY A 458 -16.18 31.64 -8.11
CA GLY A 458 -16.30 30.56 -9.10
C GLY A 458 -15.41 30.74 -10.34
N ASP A 459 -14.58 31.78 -10.39
CA ASP A 459 -13.78 32.13 -11.56
C ASP A 459 -12.47 31.33 -11.57
N GLU A 460 -12.48 30.21 -12.30
CA GLU A 460 -11.33 29.33 -12.43
C GLU A 460 -10.14 29.97 -13.15
N VAL A 461 -10.38 30.97 -14.02
CA VAL A 461 -9.31 31.65 -14.78
C VAL A 461 -8.56 32.59 -13.85
N LYS A 462 -9.27 33.41 -13.07
CA LYS A 462 -8.64 34.34 -12.12
C LYS A 462 -8.04 33.66 -10.90
N SER A 463 -8.53 32.48 -10.55
CA SER A 463 -8.10 31.78 -9.33
C SER A 463 -6.85 30.93 -9.54
N GLN A 464 -6.43 30.67 -10.77
CA GLN A 464 -5.27 29.80 -11.05
C GLN A 464 -4.03 30.61 -11.43
N GLY A 465 -2.87 29.99 -11.24
CA GLY A 465 -1.60 30.51 -11.71
C GLY A 465 -0.58 29.39 -11.87
N TRP A 466 0.44 29.65 -12.68
CA TRP A 466 1.61 28.79 -12.81
C TRP A 466 2.86 29.61 -13.11
N THR A 467 4.01 28.99 -12.90
CA THR A 467 5.32 29.61 -13.13
C THR A 467 6.33 28.55 -13.55
N PRO A 468 7.31 28.87 -14.41
CA PRO A 468 8.40 27.95 -14.70
C PRO A 468 9.19 27.60 -13.44
N LEU A 469 9.71 26.37 -13.41
CA LEU A 469 10.70 25.92 -12.43
C LEU A 469 12.07 26.43 -12.86
N ILE A 470 12.73 27.18 -11.97
CA ILE A 470 14.04 27.78 -12.21
C ILE A 470 15.02 27.15 -11.24
N LEU A 471 16.08 26.53 -11.77
CA LEU A 471 17.12 25.93 -10.95
C LEU A 471 18.05 27.03 -10.43
N ASP A 472 18.16 27.16 -9.12
CA ASP A 472 19.10 28.07 -8.45
C ASP A 472 20.54 27.53 -8.57
N THR A 473 21.13 27.70 -9.76
CA THR A 473 22.47 27.20 -10.07
C THR A 473 23.58 28.03 -9.40
N ASN A 474 23.30 29.28 -9.04
CA ASN A 474 24.27 30.17 -8.38
C ASN A 474 24.15 30.14 -6.84
N GLY A 475 23.12 29.48 -6.29
CA GLY A 475 22.90 29.31 -4.87
C GLY A 475 22.54 30.61 -4.13
N ASN A 476 22.01 31.62 -4.83
CA ASN A 476 21.75 32.93 -4.25
C ASN A 476 20.45 32.98 -3.42
N GLY A 477 19.64 31.91 -3.44
CA GLY A 477 18.37 31.82 -2.73
C GLY A 477 17.29 32.76 -3.27
N LYS A 478 17.48 33.32 -4.46
CA LYS A 478 16.56 34.21 -5.16
C LYS A 478 16.10 33.54 -6.44
N ARG A 479 14.92 33.92 -6.89
CA ARG A 479 14.40 33.48 -8.18
C ARG A 479 15.06 34.31 -9.28
N ASP A 480 15.93 33.68 -10.05
CA ASP A 480 16.56 34.27 -11.23
C ASP A 480 15.55 34.41 -12.39
N GLU A 481 15.96 35.09 -13.47
CA GLU A 481 15.16 35.17 -14.69
C GLU A 481 14.97 33.79 -15.31
N TYR A 482 13.79 33.56 -15.89
CA TYR A 482 13.55 32.36 -16.66
C TYR A 482 14.26 32.49 -18.02
N VAL A 483 15.22 31.60 -18.27
CA VAL A 483 15.80 31.38 -19.58
C VAL A 483 15.30 30.02 -20.07
N GLU A 484 14.71 29.94 -21.26
CA GLU A 484 14.37 28.65 -21.87
C GLU A 484 15.65 27.82 -22.00
N ALA A 485 15.61 26.59 -21.47
CA ALA A 485 16.74 25.66 -21.45
C ALA A 485 16.75 24.74 -22.68
#